data_AF-A0AAV2AEU2-F1
#
_entry.id   AF-A0AAV2AEU2-F1
#
_cell.length_a   1.000
_cell.length_b   1.000
_cell.length_c   1.000
_cell.angle_alpha   90.00
_cell.angle_beta   90.00
_cell.angle_gamma   90.00
#
_symmetry.space_group_name_H-M   'P 1'
#
loop_
_entity.id
_entity.type
_entity.pdbx_description
1 polymer ?
#
loop_
_entity_poly.entity_id
_entity_poly.type
_entity_poly.pdbx_seq_one_letter_code
_entity_poly.pdbx_strand_id
1 'polypeptide(L)' 'NLHEAILSGNTEKAFCIVECHKECHGSIFEINLRDSSFKTVLDYSREKGMDLLSGYLEENTAVTSINVE' A
#
# COMPACT_ATOMS: atom_id res chain seq x y z
N ASN A 1 8.01 -6.70 2.11
CA ASN A 1 7.39 -5.66 2.94
C ASN A 1 6.87 -4.55 2.02
N LEU A 2 5.56 -4.24 2.01
CA LEU A 2 4.97 -3.26 1.08
C LEU A 2 5.41 -1.81 1.41
N HIS A 3 5.46 -1.43 2.69
CA HIS A 3 5.98 -0.12 3.09
C HIS A 3 7.40 0.12 2.58
N GLU A 4 8.28 -0.87 2.68
CA GLU A 4 9.65 -0.78 2.20
C GLU A 4 9.73 -0.57 0.68
N ALA A 5 8.88 -1.24 -0.11
CA ALA A 5 8.84 -1.08 -1.56
C ALA A 5 8.45 0.36 -1.95
N ILE A 6 7.47 0.94 -1.28
CA ILE A 6 7.02 2.33 -1.50
C ILE A 6 8.09 3.32 -1.02
N LEU A 7 8.66 3.09 0.17
CA LEU A 7 9.71 3.95 0.72
C LEU A 7 10.96 3.98 -0.17
N SER A 8 11.33 2.84 -0.77
CA SER A 8 12.45 2.73 -1.70
C SER A 8 12.19 3.26 -3.11
N GLY A 9 10.98 3.73 -3.43
CA GLY A 9 10.68 4.22 -4.78
C GLY A 9 10.34 3.10 -5.78
N ASN A 10 10.31 1.84 -5.33
CA ASN A 10 10.18 0.68 -6.21
C ASN A 10 8.70 0.34 -6.43
N THR A 11 8.09 1.04 -7.38
CA THR A 11 6.68 0.88 -7.76
C THR A 11 6.38 -0.51 -8.31
N GLU A 12 7.26 -1.08 -9.14
CA GLU A 12 7.10 -2.43 -9.71
C GLU A 12 7.01 -3.50 -8.60
N LYS A 13 7.92 -3.43 -7.62
CA LYS A 13 7.89 -4.32 -6.44
C LYS A 13 6.61 -4.12 -5.63
N ALA A 14 6.13 -2.88 -5.49
CA ALA A 14 4.88 -2.60 -4.78
C ALA A 14 3.67 -3.25 -5.47
N PHE A 15 3.54 -3.09 -6.79
CA PHE A 15 2.49 -3.77 -7.58
C PHE A 15 2.57 -5.28 -7.45
N CYS A 16 3.77 -5.85 -7.61
CA CYS A 16 3.99 -7.28 -7.48
C CYS A 16 3.57 -7.82 -6.10
N ILE A 17 3.91 -7.11 -5.02
CA ILE A 17 3.50 -7.51 -3.67
C ILE A 17 1.98 -7.54 -3.54
N VAL A 18 1.27 -6.50 -4.01
CA VAL A 18 -0.20 -6.43 -3.90
C VAL A 18 -0.86 -7.55 -4.71
N GLU A 19 -0.44 -7.78 -5.96
CA GLU A 19 -0.97 -8.86 -6.80
C GLU A 19 -0.68 -10.26 -6.22
N CYS A 20 0.55 -10.51 -5.74
CA CYS A 20 0.86 -11.79 -5.09
C CYS A 20 -0.03 -12.06 -3.87
N HIS A 21 -0.38 -11.02 -3.09
CA HIS A 21 -1.27 -11.19 -1.95
C HIS A 21 -2.71 -11.49 -2.38
N LYS A 22 -3.20 -10.86 -3.46
CA LYS A 22 -4.53 -11.14 -4.02
C LYS A 22 -4.66 -12.58 -4.51
N GLU A 23 -3.61 -13.12 -5.12
CA GLU A 23 -3.59 -14.51 -5.60
C GLU A 23 -3.46 -15.54 -4.47
N CYS A 24 -2.67 -15.23 -3.43
CA CYS A 24 -2.33 -16.19 -2.38
C CYS A 24 -3.30 -16.20 -1.18
N HIS A 25 -3.99 -15.09 -0.91
CA HIS A 25 -4.83 -14.94 0.27
C HIS A 25 -6.25 -14.49 -0.10
N GLY A 26 -7.20 -15.42 -0.04
CA GLY A 26 -8.62 -15.13 -0.30
C GLY A 26 -9.31 -14.19 0.71
N SER A 27 -8.61 -13.62 1.70
CA SER A 27 -9.25 -12.73 2.70
C SER A 27 -8.33 -11.89 3.60
N ILE A 28 -7.01 -12.14 3.71
CA ILE A 28 -6.17 -11.46 4.71
C ILE A 28 -4.97 -10.78 4.05
N PHE A 29 -5.24 -9.79 3.21
CA PHE A 29 -4.24 -8.78 2.87
C PHE A 29 -4.64 -7.46 3.54
N GLU A 30 -4.04 -7.20 4.70
CA GLU A 30 -4.30 -5.96 5.44
C GLU A 30 -3.45 -4.83 4.85
N ILE A 31 -3.89 -4.31 3.71
CA ILE A 31 -3.27 -3.19 2.99
C ILE A 31 -3.22 -1.89 3.84
N ASN A 32 -4.07 -1.81 4.87
CA ASN A 32 -4.27 -0.65 5.73
C ASN A 32 -3.44 -0.67 7.02
N LEU A 33 -2.47 -1.58 7.13
CA LEU A 33 -1.54 -1.59 8.26
C LEU A 33 -0.78 -0.28 8.37
N ARG A 34 -0.81 0.29 9.58
CA ARG A 34 0.02 1.44 9.95
C ARG A 34 1.41 0.96 10.36
N ASP A 35 2.44 1.68 9.96
CA ASP A 35 3.80 1.48 10.48
C ASP A 35 3.99 2.13 11.85
N SER A 36 5.22 2.10 12.38
CA SER A 36 5.57 2.77 13.65
C SER A 36 5.43 4.29 13.62
N SER A 37 5.30 4.89 12.44
CA SER A 37 5.03 6.32 12.25
C SER A 37 3.54 6.60 12.11
N PHE A 38 2.69 5.61 12.35
CA PHE A 38 1.24 5.65 12.17
C PHE A 38 0.78 5.92 10.72
N LYS A 39 1.62 5.62 9.71
CA LYS A 39 1.31 5.85 8.30
C LYS A 39 0.99 4.55 7.55
N THR A 40 0.01 4.61 6.66
CA THR A 40 -0.29 3.50 5.73
C THR A 40 0.55 3.61 4.48
N VAL A 41 0.49 2.56 3.66
CA VAL A 41 1.12 2.52 2.34
C VAL A 41 0.57 3.60 1.39
N LEU A 42 -0.72 3.97 1.53
CA LEU A 42 -1.33 5.04 0.74
C LEU A 42 -0.83 6.43 1.14
N ASP A 43 -0.57 6.66 2.44
CA ASP A 43 0.02 7.93 2.89
C ASP A 43 1.38 8.14 2.22
N TYR A 44 2.23 7.11 2.23
CA TYR A 44 3.56 7.19 1.64
C TYR A 44 3.55 7.28 0.11
N SER A 45 2.65 6.58 -0.58
CA SER A 45 2.57 6.67 -2.04
C SER A 45 2.18 8.08 -2.49
N ARG A 46 1.26 8.73 -1.77
CA ARG A 46 0.85 10.13 -2.02
C ARG A 46 1.96 11.12 -1.70
N GLU A 47 2.64 10.97 -0.55
CA GLU A 47 3.76 11.84 -0.16
C GLU A 47 4.91 11.81 -1.17
N LYS A 48 5.09 10.69 -1.88
CA LYS A 48 6.13 10.51 -2.89
C LYS A 48 5.69 10.89 -4.31
N GLY A 49 4.45 11.30 -4.52
CA GLY A 49 3.91 11.61 -5.85
C GLY A 49 3.82 10.39 -6.76
N MET A 50 3.55 9.20 -6.20
CA MET A 50 3.35 7.96 -6.95
C MET A 50 1.88 7.82 -7.35
N ASP A 51 1.41 8.67 -8.26
CA ASP A 51 -0.03 8.81 -8.57
C ASP A 51 -0.66 7.50 -9.06
N LEU A 52 0.01 6.80 -9.98
CA LEU A 52 -0.48 5.52 -10.52
C LEU A 52 -0.59 4.45 -9.43
N LEU A 53 0.42 4.34 -8.57
CA LEU A 53 0.40 3.38 -7.46
C LEU A 53 -0.67 3.76 -6.44
N SER A 54 -0.86 5.05 -6.16
CA SER A 54 -1.86 5.53 -5.22
C SER A 54 -3.27 5.18 -5.67
N GLY A 55 -3.61 5.44 -6.94
CA GLY A 55 -4.91 5.07 -7.51
C GLY A 55 -5.14 3.56 -7.47
N TYR A 56 -4.11 2.78 -7.83
CA TYR A 56 -4.20 1.32 -7.74
C TYR A 56 -4.36 0.80 -6.30
N LEU A 57 -3.67 1.38 -5.31
CA LEU A 57 -3.85 1.01 -3.90
C LEU A 57 -5.29 1.29 -3.45
N GLU A 58 -5.88 2.42 -3.84
CA GLU A 58 -7.27 2.78 -3.54
C GLU A 58 -8.28 1.80 -4.16
N GLU A 59 -8.07 1.41 -5.43
CA GLU A 59 -8.86 0.37 -6.09
C GLU A 59 -8.80 -0.98 -5.34
N ASN A 60 -7.73 -1.22 -4.60
CA ASN A 60 -7.52 -2.39 -3.75
C ASN A 60 -7.77 -2.08 -2.26
N THR A 61 -8.73 -1.18 -1.97
CA THR A 61 -9.25 -0.85 -0.63
C THR A 61 -8.27 -0.20 0.34
N ALA A 62 -7.15 0.33 -0.16
CA ALA A 62 -6.26 1.14 0.67
C ALA A 62 -6.92 2.45 1.08
N VAL A 63 -6.73 2.84 2.34
CA VAL A 63 -7.12 4.13 2.89
C VAL A 63 -5.94 4.80 3.58
N THR A 64 -6.00 6.13 3.68
CA THR A 64 -5.04 6.92 4.45
C THR A 64 -5.14 6.57 5.92
N SER A 65 -4.06 6.72 6.67
CA SER A 65 -4.02 6.39 8.11
C SER A 65 -5.15 7.02 8.92
N ILE A 66 -5.58 8.23 8.59
CA ILE A 66 -6.69 8.93 9.27
C ILE A 66 -8.05 8.21 9.15
N ASN A 67 -8.20 7.29 8.19
CA ASN A 67 -9.45 6.59 7.87
C ASN A 67 -9.40 5.10 8.24
N VAL A 68 -8.34 4.65 8.91
CA VAL A 68 -8.26 3.29 9.45
C VAL A 68 -8.95 3.26 10.82
N GLU A 69 -10.00 2.43 10.94
CA GLU A 69 -10.80 2.24 12.18
C GLU A 69 -10.01 1.62 13.34
#